data_AF-A0A1H4TC02-F1
#
_entry.id   AF-A0A1H4TC02-F1
#
_cell.length_a   1.000
_cell.length_b   1.000
_cell.length_c   1.000
_cell.angle_alpha   90.00
_cell.angle_beta   90.00
_cell.angle_gamma   90.00
#
_symmetry.space_group_name_H-M   'P 1'
#
loop_
_entity.id
_entity.type
_entity.pdbx_description
1 polymer ?
#
loop_
_entity_poly.entity_id
_entity_poly.type
_entity_poly.pdbx_seq_one_letter_code
_entity_poly.pdbx_strand_id
1 'polypeptide(L)'
;MTTRRQPGIYVEILIDAPLERVWELTQEPGVHQRWDLRFTNIEYLPRPSSEEPQRFLYETRIGAGLAIRGTGESIATRTAEDGSAISSLRFASDDALSLIHEGAGYWRYIPTSSGLRFLTWYDYRTRFGRLGYLADRTIFRPLMGWATAWSFDRMRLWAEHGIPPELSLRMAVIHAMCRTGIAFVWLWHGLVPKLIFKDPDEQAMLLQAGVGLRWLPWIGGGEILMGILVLALWRWRSLFLLNITLMIGALAAVLLRSPAYLSHAFNPMTLNLCVALLAGVGYIVSAQLPSARRCLRVDPREKDGNG
;
A
#
# COMPACT_ATOMS: atom_id res chain seq x y z
N MET A 1 -27.89 20.33 -19.05
CA MET A 1 -27.35 19.78 -17.79
C MET A 1 -25.85 19.63 -17.96
N THR A 2 -25.08 20.55 -17.40
CA THR A 2 -23.61 20.48 -17.36
C THR A 2 -23.20 19.34 -16.43
N THR A 3 -22.96 18.15 -16.99
CA THR A 3 -22.29 17.07 -16.29
C THR A 3 -20.92 17.58 -15.84
N ARG A 4 -20.76 17.91 -14.56
CA ARG A 4 -19.43 18.08 -13.96
C ARG A 4 -18.61 16.84 -14.32
N ARG A 5 -17.65 16.99 -15.24
CA ARG A 5 -16.61 15.97 -15.48
C ARG A 5 -16.00 15.65 -14.12
N GLN A 6 -15.90 14.37 -13.78
CA GLN A 6 -15.13 14.01 -12.59
C GLN A 6 -13.71 14.52 -12.79
N PRO A 7 -13.08 15.08 -11.75
CA PRO A 7 -11.68 15.48 -11.84
C PRO A 7 -10.85 14.22 -12.16
N GLY A 8 -9.91 14.37 -13.10
CA GLY A 8 -8.96 13.32 -13.44
C GLY A 8 -8.14 12.89 -12.23
N ILE A 9 -7.46 11.75 -12.34
CA ILE A 9 -6.55 11.29 -11.30
C ILE A 9 -5.27 12.10 -11.41
N TYR A 10 -4.98 12.89 -10.37
CA TYR A 10 -3.74 13.62 -10.21
C TYR A 10 -2.89 12.97 -9.11
N VAL A 11 -1.60 12.79 -9.36
CA VAL A 11 -0.62 12.36 -8.36
C VAL A 11 0.69 13.11 -8.59
N GLU A 12 1.26 13.66 -7.53
CA GLU A 12 2.54 14.36 -7.55
C GLU A 12 3.44 13.92 -6.39
N ILE A 13 4.74 13.81 -6.67
CA ILE A 13 5.77 13.52 -5.68
C ILE A 13 7.04 14.35 -5.97
N LEU A 14 7.73 14.76 -4.91
CA LEU A 14 9.10 15.29 -5.01
C LEU A 14 10.08 14.13 -4.84
N ILE A 15 11.06 14.04 -5.73
CA ILE A 15 12.08 12.99 -5.76
C ILE A 15 13.43 13.65 -5.66
N ASP A 16 14.24 13.29 -4.67
CA ASP A 16 15.63 13.74 -4.55
C ASP A 16 16.55 12.96 -5.52
N ALA A 17 16.34 13.19 -6.82
CA ALA A 17 17.10 12.59 -7.91
C ALA A 17 17.05 13.49 -9.17
N PRO A 18 18.07 13.44 -10.04
CA PRO A 18 18.07 14.22 -11.28
C PRO A 18 17.00 13.73 -12.27
N LEU A 19 16.64 14.61 -13.22
CA LEU A 19 15.63 14.32 -14.24
C LEU A 19 15.98 13.07 -15.04
N GLU A 20 17.24 12.93 -15.44
CA GLU A 20 17.75 11.82 -16.25
C GLU A 20 17.46 10.48 -15.59
N ARG A 21 17.65 10.41 -14.27
CA ARG A 21 17.40 9.19 -13.51
C ARG A 21 15.92 8.84 -13.49
N VAL A 22 15.05 9.81 -13.21
CA VAL A 22 13.59 9.57 -13.20
C VAL A 22 13.08 9.28 -14.60
N TRP A 23 13.66 9.90 -15.62
CA TRP A 23 13.33 9.66 -17.03
C TRP A 23 13.63 8.23 -17.45
N GLU A 24 14.83 7.72 -17.18
CA GLU A 24 15.22 6.31 -17.40
C GLU A 24 14.22 5.37 -16.71
N LEU A 25 13.94 5.62 -15.42
CA LEU A 25 13.03 4.79 -14.63
C LEU A 25 11.61 4.74 -15.19
N THR A 26 11.18 5.78 -15.89
CA THR A 26 9.79 5.95 -16.34
C THR A 26 9.59 5.62 -17.81
N GLN A 27 10.58 5.83 -18.68
CA GLN A 27 10.42 5.66 -20.12
C GLN A 27 10.88 4.29 -20.64
N GLU A 28 11.70 3.55 -19.88
CA GLU A 28 12.15 2.21 -20.25
C GLU A 28 11.14 1.13 -19.77
N PRO A 29 10.51 0.34 -20.67
CA PRO A 29 9.42 -0.60 -20.30
C PRO A 29 9.81 -1.61 -19.22
N GLY A 30 10.97 -2.26 -19.41
CA GLY A 30 11.49 -3.27 -18.50
C GLY A 30 11.85 -2.72 -17.12
N VAL A 31 12.07 -1.41 -17.01
CA VAL A 31 12.33 -0.71 -15.76
C VAL A 31 11.02 -0.23 -15.13
N HIS A 32 10.12 0.34 -15.94
CA HIS A 32 8.82 0.87 -15.52
C HIS A 32 7.95 -0.20 -14.85
N GLN A 33 7.80 -1.37 -15.48
CA GLN A 33 6.99 -2.47 -14.95
C GLN A 33 7.45 -2.98 -13.56
N ARG A 34 8.70 -2.72 -13.18
CA ARG A 34 9.24 -3.17 -11.88
C ARG A 34 8.67 -2.38 -10.72
N TRP A 35 8.42 -1.08 -10.91
CA TRP A 35 7.95 -0.20 -9.84
C TRP A 35 6.46 0.18 -9.92
N ASP A 36 5.80 0.01 -11.06
CA ASP A 36 4.36 0.31 -11.20
C ASP A 36 3.47 -0.86 -10.77
N LEU A 37 2.52 -0.63 -9.85
CA LEU A 37 1.53 -1.64 -9.46
C LEU A 37 0.45 -1.86 -10.54
N ARG A 38 0.29 -0.90 -11.45
CA ARG A 38 -0.80 -0.88 -12.43
C ARG A 38 -0.45 -1.68 -13.68
N PHE A 39 0.85 -1.85 -13.97
CA PHE A 39 1.33 -2.51 -15.17
C PHE A 39 2.27 -3.66 -14.80
N THR A 40 1.88 -4.88 -15.12
CA THR A 40 2.70 -6.08 -14.88
C THR A 40 3.67 -6.33 -16.02
N ASN A 41 3.26 -6.04 -17.26
CA ASN A 41 4.09 -6.12 -18.44
C ASN A 41 3.82 -4.93 -19.36
N ILE A 42 4.88 -4.39 -19.95
CA ILE A 42 4.81 -3.35 -20.97
C ILE A 42 5.72 -3.76 -22.12
N GLU A 43 5.16 -3.85 -23.32
CA GLU A 43 5.88 -4.20 -24.53
C GLU A 43 5.80 -3.07 -25.53
N TYR A 44 6.93 -2.46 -25.86
CA TYR A 44 6.99 -1.45 -26.91
C TYR A 44 6.96 -2.13 -28.27
N LEU A 45 6.04 -1.69 -29.11
CA LEU A 45 5.97 -2.13 -30.50
C LEU A 45 7.06 -1.41 -31.32
N PRO A 46 7.52 -2.03 -32.43
CA PRO A 46 8.47 -1.38 -33.34
C PRO A 46 7.97 0.01 -33.73
N ARG A 47 8.86 1.00 -33.60
CA ARG A 47 8.56 2.40 -33.90
C ARG A 47 9.16 2.76 -35.27
N PRO A 48 8.34 3.06 -36.29
CA PRO A 48 8.84 3.32 -37.64
C PRO A 48 9.73 4.56 -37.75
N SER A 49 9.43 5.61 -36.98
CA SER A 49 10.20 6.85 -36.96
C SER A 49 10.14 7.55 -35.60
N SER A 50 11.11 8.45 -35.33
CA SER A 50 11.14 9.28 -34.12
C SER A 50 10.03 10.33 -34.07
N GLU A 51 9.28 10.53 -35.15
CA GLU A 51 8.15 11.48 -35.22
C GLU A 51 6.81 10.82 -34.90
N GLU A 52 6.69 9.50 -35.11
CA GLU A 52 5.47 8.76 -34.79
C GLU A 52 5.35 8.47 -33.28
N PRO A 53 4.15 8.37 -32.71
CA PRO A 53 3.97 7.95 -31.32
C PRO A 53 4.60 6.58 -31.04
N GLN A 54 5.22 6.42 -29.87
CA GLN A 54 5.66 5.11 -29.42
C GLN A 54 4.43 4.29 -29.01
N ARG A 55 4.11 3.25 -29.77
CA ARG A 55 3.02 2.33 -29.45
C ARG A 55 3.48 1.26 -28.47
N PHE A 56 2.59 0.83 -27.58
CA PHE A 56 2.87 -0.23 -26.62
C PHE A 56 1.64 -1.08 -26.30
N LEU A 57 1.90 -2.32 -25.91
CA LEU A 57 0.93 -3.21 -25.28
C LEU A 57 1.18 -3.21 -23.78
N TYR A 58 0.10 -3.25 -22.99
CA TYR A 58 0.21 -3.40 -21.55
C TYR A 58 -0.66 -4.55 -21.04
N GLU A 59 -0.17 -5.21 -19.99
CA GLU A 59 -0.91 -6.23 -19.25
C GLU A 59 -0.92 -5.87 -17.77
N THR A 60 -2.10 -5.92 -17.16
CA THR A 60 -2.31 -5.81 -15.72
C THR A 60 -2.78 -7.16 -15.20
N ARG A 61 -1.94 -7.85 -14.43
CA ARG A 61 -2.34 -9.09 -13.75
C ARG A 61 -2.95 -8.77 -12.41
N ILE A 62 -4.21 -9.16 -12.27
CA ILE A 62 -4.96 -9.11 -11.03
C ILE A 62 -4.89 -10.53 -10.43
N GLY A 63 -4.91 -10.63 -9.09
CA GLY A 63 -4.76 -11.92 -8.39
C GLY A 63 -5.66 -13.04 -8.94
N ALA A 64 -5.29 -14.29 -8.68
CA ALA A 64 -5.93 -15.49 -9.23
C ALA A 64 -5.82 -15.68 -10.76
N GLY A 65 -4.78 -15.09 -11.40
CA GLY A 65 -4.43 -15.36 -12.80
C GLY A 65 -5.23 -14.57 -13.82
N LEU A 66 -6.10 -13.65 -13.39
CA LEU A 66 -6.83 -12.73 -14.27
C LEU A 66 -5.87 -11.70 -14.85
N ALA A 67 -5.89 -11.54 -16.17
CA ALA A 67 -5.08 -10.54 -16.87
C ALA A 67 -6.00 -9.63 -17.68
N ILE A 68 -5.80 -8.33 -17.57
CA ILE A 68 -6.44 -7.32 -18.41
C ILE A 68 -5.38 -6.79 -19.37
N ARG A 69 -5.69 -6.82 -20.67
CA ARG A 69 -4.77 -6.33 -21.72
C ARG A 69 -5.27 -5.04 -22.33
N GLY A 70 -4.34 -4.19 -22.75
CA GLY A 70 -4.67 -2.99 -23.50
C GLY A 70 -3.53 -2.51 -24.36
N THR A 71 -3.81 -1.44 -25.08
CA THR A 71 -2.91 -0.78 -26.00
C THR A 71 -2.69 0.66 -25.54
N GLY A 72 -1.57 1.24 -25.89
CA GLY A 72 -1.32 2.63 -25.65
C GLY A 72 -0.33 3.23 -26.64
N GLU A 73 -0.29 4.55 -26.62
CA GLU A 73 0.63 5.35 -27.43
C GLU A 73 1.19 6.45 -26.54
N SER A 74 2.49 6.70 -26.62
CA SER A 74 3.15 7.79 -25.90
C SER A 74 3.91 8.71 -26.84
N ILE A 75 3.88 10.00 -26.53
CA ILE A 75 4.69 11.03 -27.18
C ILE A 75 5.43 11.76 -26.07
N ALA A 76 6.75 11.58 -26.07
CA ALA A 76 7.66 12.17 -25.11
C ALA A 76 8.39 13.36 -25.76
N THR A 77 8.39 14.50 -25.08
CA THR A 77 9.02 15.73 -25.55
C THR A 77 9.97 16.25 -24.47
N ARG A 78 11.26 16.33 -24.81
CA ARG A 78 12.34 16.91 -23.98
C ARG A 78 12.75 18.28 -24.54
N THR A 79 11.86 19.27 -24.53
CA THR A 79 12.17 20.57 -25.17
C THR A 79 11.46 21.75 -24.52
N ALA A 80 11.24 21.75 -23.21
CA ALA A 80 10.88 23.01 -22.56
C ALA A 80 12.16 23.82 -22.29
N GLU A 81 12.15 25.11 -22.63
CA GLU A 81 13.28 26.04 -22.42
C GLU A 81 13.71 26.11 -20.95
N ASP A 82 12.82 25.74 -20.02
CA ASP A 82 13.03 25.68 -18.58
C ASP A 82 13.67 24.36 -18.09
N GLY A 83 14.04 23.46 -19.01
CA GLY A 83 14.61 22.14 -18.68
C GLY A 83 13.57 21.10 -18.24
N SER A 84 12.28 21.43 -18.25
CA SER A 84 11.22 20.46 -17.97
C SER A 84 10.98 19.50 -19.13
N ALA A 85 10.39 18.35 -18.82
CA ALA A 85 9.98 17.37 -19.81
C ALA A 85 8.52 16.97 -19.62
N ILE A 86 7.88 16.53 -20.70
CA ILE A 86 6.52 16.02 -20.71
C ILE A 86 6.45 14.72 -21.49
N SER A 87 5.73 13.73 -20.96
CA SER A 87 5.40 12.51 -21.68
C SER A 87 3.89 12.35 -21.69
N SER A 88 3.28 12.61 -22.83
CA SER A 88 1.83 12.43 -23.03
C SER A 88 1.57 10.98 -23.40
N LEU A 89 0.45 10.43 -22.91
CA LEU A 89 0.09 9.04 -23.15
C LEU A 89 -1.41 8.91 -23.40
N ARG A 90 -1.76 8.02 -24.31
CA ARG A 90 -3.13 7.53 -24.55
C ARG A 90 -3.15 6.03 -24.33
N PHE A 91 -4.25 5.52 -23.79
CA PHE A 91 -4.43 4.10 -23.53
C PHE A 91 -5.86 3.69 -23.79
N ALA A 92 -6.05 2.46 -24.23
CA ALA A 92 -7.34 1.84 -24.45
C ALA A 92 -7.25 0.36 -24.12
N SER A 93 -8.39 -0.27 -23.85
CA SER A 93 -8.46 -1.70 -23.65
C SER A 93 -9.73 -2.24 -24.27
N ASP A 94 -9.58 -3.22 -25.16
CA ASP A 94 -10.68 -3.97 -25.75
C ASP A 94 -11.13 -5.17 -24.92
N ASP A 95 -10.36 -5.51 -23.88
CA ASP A 95 -10.61 -6.64 -22.99
C ASP A 95 -11.99 -6.55 -22.30
N ALA A 96 -12.77 -7.62 -22.39
CA ALA A 96 -14.12 -7.68 -21.85
C ALA A 96 -14.16 -7.46 -20.33
N LEU A 97 -13.07 -7.77 -19.62
CA LEU A 97 -12.94 -7.57 -18.18
C LEU A 97 -12.49 -6.15 -17.80
N SER A 98 -12.02 -5.36 -18.77
CA SER A 98 -11.59 -3.99 -18.49
C SER A 98 -12.78 -3.10 -18.15
N LEU A 99 -12.66 -2.33 -17.08
CA LEU A 99 -13.58 -1.23 -16.81
C LEU A 99 -13.24 0.00 -17.67
N ILE A 100 -11.98 0.15 -18.07
CA ILE A 100 -11.48 1.27 -18.87
C ILE A 100 -11.75 1.00 -20.35
N HIS A 101 -12.40 1.94 -21.02
CA HIS A 101 -12.56 1.91 -22.48
C HIS A 101 -11.38 2.62 -23.16
N GLU A 102 -11.24 3.92 -22.90
CA GLU A 102 -10.22 4.78 -23.46
C GLU A 102 -9.83 5.83 -22.42
N GLY A 103 -8.57 6.23 -22.41
CA GLY A 103 -8.05 7.23 -21.49
C GLY A 103 -6.84 7.96 -22.05
N ALA A 104 -6.55 9.09 -21.44
CA ALA A 104 -5.42 9.91 -21.80
C ALA A 104 -4.86 10.59 -20.56
N GLY A 105 -3.57 10.87 -20.61
CA GLY A 105 -2.88 11.54 -19.53
C GLY A 105 -1.52 12.03 -19.96
N TYR A 106 -0.79 12.51 -18.98
CA TYR A 106 0.58 12.93 -19.16
C TYR A 106 1.35 12.80 -17.86
N TRP A 107 2.67 12.75 -18.02
CA TRP A 107 3.67 12.92 -16.98
C TRP A 107 4.42 14.22 -17.21
N ARG A 108 4.70 14.96 -16.14
CA ARG A 108 5.57 16.13 -16.17
C ARG A 108 6.74 15.94 -15.22
N TYR A 109 7.89 16.38 -15.69
CA TYR A 109 9.17 16.32 -15.01
C TYR A 109 9.63 17.76 -14.86
N ILE A 110 9.57 18.31 -13.65
CA ILE A 110 9.86 19.72 -13.40
C ILE A 110 11.07 19.77 -12.46
N PRO A 111 12.27 20.14 -12.95
CA PRO A 111 13.43 20.34 -12.10
C PRO A 111 13.14 21.39 -11.02
N THR A 112 13.63 21.14 -9.80
CA THR A 112 13.57 22.10 -8.68
C THR A 112 14.95 22.20 -8.04
N SER A 113 15.12 23.15 -7.10
CA SER A 113 16.36 23.26 -6.33
C SER A 113 16.62 22.08 -5.40
N SER A 114 15.62 21.25 -5.12
CA SER A 114 15.65 20.16 -4.13
C SER A 114 15.42 18.79 -4.78
N GLY A 115 15.66 18.66 -6.08
CA GLY A 115 15.43 17.44 -6.86
C GLY A 115 14.46 17.65 -8.02
N LEU A 116 13.55 16.69 -8.22
CA LEU A 116 12.60 16.68 -9.31
C LEU A 116 11.17 16.57 -8.80
N ARG A 117 10.31 17.50 -9.22
CA ARG A 117 8.86 17.36 -9.05
C ARG A 117 8.32 16.53 -10.21
N PHE A 118 7.87 15.32 -9.90
CA PHE A 118 7.28 14.39 -10.84
C PHE A 118 5.78 14.28 -10.58
N LEU A 119 4.98 14.50 -11.62
CA LEU A 119 3.53 14.43 -11.52
C LEU A 119 2.89 13.75 -12.71
N THR A 120 1.70 13.22 -12.48
CA THR A 120 0.82 12.70 -13.51
C THR A 120 -0.58 13.26 -13.34
N TRP A 121 -1.22 13.50 -14.48
CA TRP A 121 -2.66 13.63 -14.57
C TRP A 121 -3.16 12.70 -15.65
N TYR A 122 -4.25 11.98 -15.39
CA TYR A 122 -4.92 11.20 -16.41
C TYR A 122 -6.40 11.03 -16.09
N ASP A 123 -7.20 10.86 -17.15
CA ASP A 123 -8.61 10.52 -17.04
C ASP A 123 -8.97 9.47 -18.10
N TYR A 124 -10.07 8.77 -17.85
CA TYR A 124 -10.54 7.71 -18.73
C TYR A 124 -12.06 7.60 -18.70
N ARG A 125 -12.59 7.08 -19.80
CA ARG A 125 -13.98 6.67 -19.92
C ARG A 125 -14.14 5.22 -19.52
N THR A 126 -15.25 4.96 -18.84
CA THR A 126 -15.58 3.63 -18.34
C THR A 126 -16.54 2.90 -19.27
N ARG A 127 -16.49 1.56 -19.23
CA ARG A 127 -17.45 0.64 -19.86
C ARG A 127 -18.67 0.45 -18.96
N PHE A 128 -19.68 -0.30 -19.43
CA PHE A 128 -20.86 -0.72 -18.65
C PHE A 128 -21.79 0.41 -18.16
N GLY A 129 -21.78 1.56 -18.85
CA GLY A 129 -22.72 2.66 -18.60
C GLY A 129 -22.73 3.15 -17.14
N ARG A 130 -23.93 3.26 -16.55
CA ARG A 130 -24.10 3.84 -15.19
C ARG A 130 -23.50 2.97 -14.10
N LEU A 131 -23.55 1.64 -14.24
CA LEU A 131 -22.99 0.71 -13.26
C LEU A 131 -21.46 0.81 -13.22
N GLY A 132 -20.82 0.82 -14.40
CA GLY A 132 -19.38 1.00 -14.50
C GLY A 132 -18.92 2.37 -13.98
N TYR A 133 -19.68 3.43 -14.25
CA TYR A 133 -19.42 4.75 -13.69
C TYR A 133 -19.51 4.80 -12.15
N LEU A 134 -20.50 4.12 -11.56
CA LEU A 134 -20.64 4.07 -10.10
C LEU A 134 -19.50 3.28 -9.46
N ALA A 135 -19.17 2.10 -10.01
CA ALA A 135 -18.04 1.29 -9.56
C ALA A 135 -16.71 2.04 -9.71
N ASP A 136 -16.55 2.81 -10.78
CA ASP A 136 -15.37 3.65 -10.99
C ASP A 136 -15.24 4.69 -9.88
N ARG A 137 -16.30 5.44 -9.64
CA ARG A 137 -16.31 6.54 -8.67
C ARG A 137 -16.03 6.07 -7.24
N THR A 138 -16.60 4.93 -6.83
CA THR A 138 -16.56 4.48 -5.43
C THR A 138 -15.35 3.61 -5.12
N ILE A 139 -14.85 2.84 -6.09
CA ILE A 139 -13.82 1.82 -5.86
C ILE A 139 -12.63 2.02 -6.77
N PHE A 140 -12.84 1.97 -8.10
CA PHE A 140 -11.73 1.81 -9.05
C PHE A 140 -10.86 3.07 -9.15
N ARG A 141 -11.44 4.26 -9.30
CA ARG A 141 -10.70 5.53 -9.40
C ARG A 141 -9.94 5.87 -8.11
N PRO A 142 -10.52 5.75 -6.90
CA PRO A 142 -9.78 5.89 -5.65
C PRO A 142 -8.62 4.89 -5.52
N LEU A 143 -8.85 3.63 -5.89
CA LEU A 143 -7.84 2.58 -5.86
C LEU A 143 -6.71 2.87 -6.86
N MET A 144 -7.05 3.31 -8.06
CA MET A 144 -6.09 3.63 -9.10
C MET A 144 -5.22 4.83 -8.71
N GLY A 145 -5.81 5.89 -8.15
CA GLY A 145 -5.05 7.01 -7.59
C GLY A 145 -4.16 6.61 -6.41
N TRP A 146 -4.62 5.69 -5.55
CA TRP A 146 -3.77 5.11 -4.50
C TRP A 146 -2.62 4.28 -5.08
N ALA A 147 -2.89 3.43 -6.08
CA ALA A 147 -1.90 2.57 -6.71
C ALA A 147 -0.83 3.39 -7.45
N THR A 148 -1.22 4.45 -8.15
CA THR A 148 -0.29 5.42 -8.76
C THR A 148 0.60 6.06 -7.70
N ALA A 149 0.02 6.60 -6.62
CA ALA A 149 0.79 7.24 -5.56
C ALA A 149 1.73 6.28 -4.82
N TRP A 150 1.29 5.05 -4.57
CA TRP A 150 2.14 4.03 -3.97
C TRP A 150 3.30 3.64 -4.91
N SER A 151 3.02 3.50 -6.21
CA SER A 151 4.02 3.21 -7.24
C SER A 151 5.06 4.31 -7.37
N PHE A 152 4.62 5.58 -7.31
CA PHE A 152 5.52 6.74 -7.34
C PHE A 152 6.45 6.76 -6.13
N ASP A 153 5.95 6.50 -4.92
CA ASP A 153 6.83 6.42 -3.74
C ASP A 153 7.77 5.20 -3.80
N ARG A 154 7.32 4.07 -4.37
CA ARG A 154 8.18 2.92 -4.63
C ARG A 154 9.32 3.27 -5.59
N MET A 155 9.02 3.96 -6.69
CA MET A 155 10.02 4.47 -7.64
C MET A 155 10.96 5.46 -6.95
N ARG A 156 10.43 6.36 -6.12
CA ARG A 156 11.22 7.32 -5.34
C ARG A 156 12.24 6.63 -4.44
N LEU A 157 11.83 5.59 -3.69
CA LEU A 157 12.75 4.81 -2.86
C LEU A 157 13.89 4.20 -3.69
N TRP A 158 13.60 3.78 -4.92
CA TRP A 158 14.63 3.26 -5.82
C TRP A 158 15.53 4.36 -6.39
N ALA A 159 14.96 5.49 -6.78
CA ALA A 159 15.69 6.62 -7.35
C ALA A 159 16.64 7.27 -6.33
N GLU A 160 16.18 7.49 -5.10
CA GLU A 160 16.92 8.21 -4.06
C GLU A 160 17.87 7.31 -3.25
N HIS A 161 17.43 6.09 -2.93
CA HIS A 161 18.13 5.23 -1.96
C HIS A 161 18.62 3.93 -2.58
N GLY A 162 18.42 3.71 -3.88
CA GLY A 162 18.82 2.48 -4.55
C GLY A 162 18.03 1.24 -4.14
N ILE A 163 16.93 1.38 -3.38
CA ILE A 163 16.13 0.26 -2.89
C ILE A 163 15.35 -0.36 -4.06
N PRO A 164 15.61 -1.62 -4.45
CA PRO A 164 14.91 -2.21 -5.57
C PRO A 164 13.39 -2.29 -5.33
N PRO A 165 12.55 -2.08 -6.36
CA PRO A 165 11.09 -2.16 -6.24
C PRO A 165 10.58 -3.51 -5.72
N GLU A 166 11.29 -4.59 -6.01
CA GLU A 166 10.94 -5.93 -5.54
C GLU A 166 11.16 -6.06 -4.03
N LEU A 167 12.23 -5.45 -3.51
CA LEU A 167 12.54 -5.47 -2.09
C LEU A 167 11.53 -4.64 -1.30
N SER A 168 11.20 -3.43 -1.76
CA SER A 168 10.19 -2.58 -1.11
C SER A 168 8.80 -3.22 -1.11
N LEU A 169 8.42 -3.95 -2.17
CA LEU A 169 7.19 -4.74 -2.20
C LEU A 169 7.23 -5.89 -1.20
N ARG A 170 8.32 -6.68 -1.14
CA ARG A 170 8.47 -7.77 -0.17
C ARG A 170 8.38 -7.25 1.27
N MET A 171 9.02 -6.14 1.58
CA MET A 171 8.94 -5.50 2.91
C MET A 171 7.50 -5.07 3.24
N ALA A 172 6.76 -4.51 2.27
CA ALA A 172 5.36 -4.15 2.46
C ALA A 172 4.46 -5.37 2.71
N VAL A 173 4.71 -6.49 2.00
CA VAL A 173 4.00 -7.76 2.22
C VAL A 173 4.31 -8.34 3.59
N ILE A 174 5.58 -8.40 3.98
CA ILE A 174 6.00 -8.89 5.30
C ILE A 174 5.36 -8.04 6.40
N HIS A 175 5.38 -6.70 6.27
CA HIS A 175 4.72 -5.80 7.22
C HIS A 175 3.23 -6.09 7.34
N ALA A 176 2.55 -6.33 6.21
CA ALA A 176 1.14 -6.66 6.20
C ALA A 176 0.85 -8.00 6.90
N MET A 177 1.67 -9.02 6.65
CA MET A 177 1.58 -10.32 7.31
C MET A 177 1.81 -10.20 8.82
N CYS A 178 2.82 -9.45 9.26
CA CYS A 178 3.07 -9.20 10.68
C CYS A 178 1.89 -8.49 11.35
N ARG A 179 1.34 -7.44 10.73
CA ARG A 179 0.19 -6.69 11.26
C ARG A 179 -1.05 -7.55 11.38
N THR A 180 -1.37 -8.30 10.34
CA THR A 180 -2.56 -9.17 10.30
C THR A 180 -2.43 -10.35 11.25
N GLY A 181 -1.26 -10.99 11.32
CA GLY A 181 -1.00 -12.08 12.26
C GLY A 181 -1.10 -11.65 13.72
N ILE A 182 -0.47 -10.52 14.09
CA ILE A 182 -0.58 -9.96 15.44
C ILE A 182 -2.03 -9.60 15.77
N ALA A 183 -2.72 -8.90 14.85
CA ALA A 183 -4.11 -8.53 15.06
C ALA A 183 -5.01 -9.75 15.25
N PHE A 184 -4.80 -10.80 14.44
CA PHE A 184 -5.53 -12.06 14.58
C PHE A 184 -5.36 -12.67 15.97
N VAL A 185 -4.13 -12.77 16.48
CA VAL A 185 -3.86 -13.32 17.82
C VAL A 185 -4.61 -12.51 18.90
N TRP A 186 -4.48 -11.19 18.90
CA TRP A 186 -5.16 -10.34 19.89
C TRP A 186 -6.69 -10.42 19.81
N LEU A 187 -7.25 -10.38 18.59
CA LEU A 187 -8.69 -10.50 18.38
C LEU A 187 -9.19 -11.87 18.82
N TRP A 188 -8.47 -12.94 18.48
CA TRP A 188 -8.84 -14.30 18.82
C TRP A 188 -8.80 -14.54 20.33
N HIS A 189 -7.69 -14.20 21.00
CA HIS A 189 -7.54 -14.38 22.45
C HIS A 189 -8.48 -13.47 23.25
N GLY A 190 -8.76 -12.26 22.74
CA GLY A 190 -9.72 -11.38 23.40
C GLY A 190 -11.15 -11.86 23.29
N LEU A 191 -11.52 -12.41 22.14
CA LEU A 191 -12.91 -12.81 21.86
C LEU A 191 -13.20 -14.24 22.35
N VAL A 192 -12.42 -15.22 21.90
CA VAL A 192 -12.76 -16.64 21.99
C VAL A 192 -12.62 -17.15 23.44
N PRO A 193 -11.42 -17.21 24.05
CA PRO A 193 -11.29 -17.77 25.39
C PRO A 193 -11.83 -16.81 26.48
N LYS A 194 -11.84 -15.49 26.28
CA LYS A 194 -12.22 -14.55 27.35
C LYS A 194 -13.69 -14.10 27.34
N LEU A 195 -14.29 -13.89 26.16
CA LEU A 195 -15.68 -13.38 26.07
C LEU A 195 -16.70 -14.46 25.72
N ILE A 196 -16.38 -15.35 24.77
CA ILE A 196 -17.30 -16.40 24.31
C ILE A 196 -17.28 -17.59 25.26
N PHE A 197 -16.13 -18.24 25.42
CA PHE A 197 -16.04 -19.51 26.15
C PHE A 197 -15.69 -19.34 27.63
N LYS A 198 -15.08 -18.22 28.02
CA LYS A 198 -14.64 -17.94 29.40
C LYS A 198 -13.84 -19.10 29.96
N ASP A 199 -12.75 -19.43 29.28
CA ASP A 199 -11.96 -20.63 29.50
C ASP A 199 -11.54 -20.80 30.99
N PRO A 200 -11.64 -22.01 31.56
CA PRO A 200 -11.26 -22.25 32.96
C PRO A 200 -9.79 -21.91 33.28
N ASP A 201 -8.87 -22.14 32.35
CA ASP A 201 -7.45 -21.89 32.55
C ASP A 201 -7.17 -20.37 32.60
N GLU A 202 -7.82 -19.58 31.74
CA GLU A 202 -7.77 -18.10 31.80
C GLU A 202 -8.29 -17.58 33.15
N GLN A 203 -9.40 -18.13 33.65
CA GLN A 203 -9.95 -17.76 34.97
C GLN A 203 -9.00 -18.14 36.10
N ALA A 204 -8.43 -19.35 36.05
CA ALA A 204 -7.48 -19.83 37.05
C ALA A 204 -6.21 -18.97 37.08
N MET A 205 -5.66 -18.62 35.91
CA MET A 205 -4.50 -17.73 35.80
C MET A 205 -4.77 -16.34 36.38
N LEU A 206 -5.95 -15.75 36.10
CA LEU A 206 -6.32 -14.46 36.69
C LEU A 206 -6.44 -14.53 38.21
N LEU A 207 -7.10 -15.56 38.74
CA LEU A 207 -7.24 -15.75 40.19
C LEU A 207 -5.88 -15.96 40.87
N GLN A 208 -4.98 -16.75 40.27
CA GLN A 208 -3.61 -16.94 40.75
C GLN A 208 -2.78 -15.66 40.71
N ALA A 209 -3.08 -14.75 39.77
CA ALA A 209 -2.49 -13.41 39.72
C ALA A 209 -3.13 -12.42 40.71
N GLY A 210 -4.16 -12.82 41.48
CA GLY A 210 -4.89 -11.96 42.41
C GLY A 210 -5.90 -11.04 41.72
N VAL A 211 -6.25 -11.30 40.46
CA VAL A 211 -7.19 -10.50 39.66
C VAL A 211 -8.57 -11.13 39.71
N GLY A 212 -9.57 -10.37 40.17
CA GLY A 212 -10.95 -10.85 40.24
C GLY A 212 -11.58 -11.03 38.85
N LEU A 213 -12.38 -12.09 38.70
CA LEU A 213 -13.02 -12.48 37.42
C LEU A 213 -13.92 -11.41 36.79
N ARG A 214 -14.39 -10.42 37.57
CA ARG A 214 -15.10 -9.24 37.04
C ARG A 214 -14.31 -8.46 35.99
N TRP A 215 -12.99 -8.57 36.00
CA TRP A 215 -12.10 -7.92 35.04
C TRP A 215 -11.92 -8.71 33.74
N LEU A 216 -12.30 -9.99 33.70
CA LEU A 216 -12.11 -10.85 32.53
C LEU A 216 -12.70 -10.25 31.24
N PRO A 217 -13.93 -9.69 31.23
CA PRO A 217 -14.48 -9.06 30.03
C PRO A 217 -13.72 -7.80 29.59
N TRP A 218 -13.20 -7.03 30.54
CA TRP A 218 -12.42 -5.82 30.27
C TRP A 218 -11.04 -6.14 29.71
N ILE A 219 -10.41 -7.21 30.20
CA ILE A 219 -9.16 -7.73 29.65
C ILE A 219 -9.40 -8.20 28.22
N GLY A 220 -10.42 -9.04 27.97
CA GLY A 220 -10.78 -9.49 26.61
C GLY A 220 -11.11 -8.33 25.67
N GLY A 221 -11.84 -7.31 26.15
CA GLY A 221 -12.09 -6.09 25.39
C GLY A 221 -10.82 -5.29 25.07
N GLY A 222 -9.86 -5.23 26.00
CA GLY A 222 -8.54 -4.62 25.80
C GLY A 222 -7.71 -5.35 24.74
N GLU A 223 -7.75 -6.68 24.74
CA GLU A 223 -7.09 -7.51 23.72
C GLU A 223 -7.70 -7.26 22.33
N ILE A 224 -9.03 -7.23 22.21
CA ILE A 224 -9.71 -6.91 20.95
C ILE A 224 -9.35 -5.50 20.47
N LEU A 225 -9.35 -4.52 21.38
CA LEU A 225 -8.96 -3.15 21.06
C LEU A 225 -7.53 -3.09 20.53
N MET A 226 -6.59 -3.80 21.15
CA MET A 226 -5.21 -3.88 20.67
C MET A 226 -5.15 -4.45 19.24
N GLY A 227 -5.88 -5.53 18.96
CA GLY A 227 -5.98 -6.10 17.61
C GLY A 227 -6.52 -5.10 16.58
N ILE A 228 -7.57 -4.34 16.93
CA ILE A 228 -8.12 -3.28 16.07
C ILE A 228 -7.11 -2.16 15.86
N LEU A 229 -6.45 -1.67 16.93
CA LEU A 229 -5.46 -0.60 16.85
C LEU A 229 -4.27 -0.97 15.98
N VAL A 230 -3.80 -2.23 16.06
CA VAL A 230 -2.74 -2.76 15.19
C VAL A 230 -3.12 -2.62 13.71
N LEU A 231 -4.38 -2.82 13.32
CA LEU A 231 -4.82 -2.66 11.93
C LEU A 231 -5.11 -1.20 11.56
N ALA A 232 -5.86 -0.49 12.41
CA ALA A 232 -6.30 0.88 12.15
C ALA A 232 -5.11 1.85 12.07
N LEU A 233 -4.11 1.66 12.92
CA LEU A 233 -2.91 2.49 12.98
C LEU A 233 -1.75 1.80 12.25
N TRP A 234 -2.02 1.42 10.99
CA TRP A 234 -1.17 0.60 10.12
C TRP A 234 0.30 1.05 10.04
N ARG A 235 0.54 2.36 10.13
CA ARG A 235 1.87 2.97 10.02
C ARG A 235 2.53 3.28 11.36
N TRP A 236 1.82 3.14 12.46
CA TRP A 236 2.36 3.52 13.76
C TRP A 236 3.27 2.40 14.28
N ARG A 237 4.54 2.49 13.88
CA ARG A 237 5.59 1.49 14.13
C ARG A 237 5.75 1.15 15.61
N SER A 238 5.52 2.12 16.51
CA SER A 238 5.61 1.91 17.96
C SER A 238 4.63 0.87 18.51
N LEU A 239 3.55 0.55 17.78
CA LEU A 239 2.64 -0.53 18.18
C LEU A 239 3.31 -1.92 18.18
N PHE A 240 4.36 -2.12 17.37
CA PHE A 240 5.15 -3.35 17.47
C PHE A 240 5.95 -3.40 18.77
N LEU A 241 6.52 -2.28 19.21
CA LEU A 241 7.24 -2.21 20.48
C LEU A 241 6.29 -2.41 21.66
N LEU A 242 5.11 -1.78 21.63
CA LEU A 242 4.05 -2.01 22.60
C LEU A 242 3.67 -3.49 22.64
N ASN A 243 3.48 -4.12 21.48
CA ASN A 243 3.19 -5.55 21.40
C ASN A 243 4.29 -6.41 22.05
N ILE A 244 5.57 -6.14 21.74
CA ILE A 244 6.71 -6.85 22.34
C ILE A 244 6.67 -6.71 23.87
N THR A 245 6.49 -5.49 24.38
CA THR A 245 6.41 -5.23 25.82
C THR A 245 5.24 -5.99 26.46
N LEU A 246 4.07 -6.01 25.82
CA LEU A 246 2.91 -6.75 26.31
C LEU A 246 3.14 -8.27 26.31
N MET A 247 3.74 -8.84 25.27
CA MET A 247 4.06 -10.27 25.21
C MET A 247 5.09 -10.68 26.27
N ILE A 248 6.14 -9.87 26.47
CA ILE A 248 7.14 -10.11 27.52
C ILE A 248 6.51 -9.97 28.91
N GLY A 249 5.68 -8.94 29.12
CA GLY A 249 4.97 -8.72 30.38
C GLY A 249 4.00 -9.85 30.71
N ALA A 250 3.22 -10.32 29.72
CA ALA A 250 2.32 -11.45 29.87
C ALA A 250 3.10 -12.73 30.22
N LEU A 251 4.20 -13.01 29.50
CA LEU A 251 5.04 -14.18 29.79
C LEU A 251 5.64 -14.13 31.20
N ALA A 252 6.15 -12.97 31.62
CA ALA A 252 6.67 -12.77 32.97
C ALA A 252 5.58 -12.98 34.05
N ALA A 253 4.36 -12.52 33.80
CA ALA A 253 3.24 -12.74 34.70
C ALA A 253 2.93 -14.24 34.87
N VAL A 254 2.91 -15.02 33.77
CA VAL A 254 2.72 -16.48 33.84
C VAL A 254 3.87 -17.15 34.57
N LEU A 255 5.12 -16.79 34.27
CA LEU A 255 6.30 -17.36 34.91
C LEU A 255 6.29 -17.17 36.43
N LEU A 256 5.86 -16.00 36.91
CA LEU A 256 5.87 -15.66 38.34
C LEU A 256 4.64 -16.14 39.10
N ARG A 257 3.47 -16.20 38.44
CA ARG A 257 2.19 -16.50 39.11
C ARG A 257 1.66 -17.91 38.85
N SER A 258 1.97 -18.46 37.68
CA SER A 258 1.35 -19.69 37.18
C SER A 258 2.34 -20.55 36.35
N PRO A 259 3.53 -20.89 36.89
CA PRO A 259 4.61 -21.54 36.11
C PRO A 259 4.22 -22.93 35.58
N ALA A 260 3.23 -23.61 36.17
CA ALA A 260 2.76 -24.91 35.71
C ALA A 260 2.24 -24.88 34.25
N TYR A 261 1.66 -23.78 33.79
CA TYR A 261 1.18 -23.65 32.42
C TYR A 261 2.30 -23.58 31.37
N LEU A 262 3.56 -23.42 31.79
CA LEU A 262 4.70 -23.40 30.86
C LEU A 262 5.03 -24.79 30.29
N SER A 263 4.66 -25.88 30.99
CA SER A 263 4.88 -27.25 30.53
C SER A 263 3.68 -27.86 29.80
N HIS A 264 2.56 -27.13 29.69
CA HIS A 264 1.39 -27.59 28.93
C HIS A 264 1.71 -27.65 27.44
N ALA A 265 1.02 -28.54 26.72
CA ALA A 265 1.19 -28.72 25.27
C ALA A 265 0.95 -27.42 24.49
N PHE A 266 -0.01 -26.61 24.94
CA PHE A 266 -0.24 -25.24 24.46
C PHE A 266 0.09 -24.28 25.59
N ASN A 267 1.33 -23.79 25.61
CA ASN A 267 1.83 -22.93 26.67
C ASN A 267 1.98 -21.47 26.22
N PRO A 268 1.85 -20.50 27.16
CA PRO A 268 2.06 -19.08 26.88
C PRO A 268 3.48 -18.73 26.44
N MET A 269 4.49 -19.57 26.72
CA MET A 269 5.88 -19.31 26.36
C MET A 269 6.08 -19.26 24.85
N THR A 270 5.66 -20.32 24.16
CA THR A 270 5.79 -20.41 22.70
C THR A 270 4.99 -19.30 22.00
N LEU A 271 3.74 -19.08 22.41
CA LEU A 271 2.88 -18.05 21.82
C LEU A 271 3.47 -16.64 21.98
N ASN A 272 3.78 -16.22 23.21
CA ASN A 272 4.25 -14.85 23.48
C ASN A 272 5.59 -14.58 22.78
N LEU A 273 6.52 -15.54 22.79
CA LEU A 273 7.81 -15.39 22.11
C LEU A 273 7.64 -15.30 20.59
N CYS A 274 6.83 -16.18 19.98
CA CYS A 274 6.57 -16.13 18.54
C CYS A 274 5.91 -14.81 18.11
N VAL A 275 4.94 -14.32 18.88
CA VAL A 275 4.24 -13.06 18.60
C VAL A 275 5.14 -11.85 18.83
N ALA A 276 6.02 -11.89 19.84
CA ALA A 276 7.04 -10.86 20.05
C ALA A 276 8.07 -10.84 18.90
N LEU A 277 8.53 -12.00 18.45
CA LEU A 277 9.43 -12.12 17.29
C LEU A 277 8.77 -11.61 16.01
N LEU A 278 7.50 -11.97 15.77
CA LEU A 278 6.72 -11.47 14.63
C LEU A 278 6.61 -9.94 14.65
N ALA A 279 6.42 -9.36 15.84
CA ALA A 279 6.44 -7.91 16.02
C ALA A 279 7.83 -7.29 15.81
N GLY A 280 8.91 -7.97 16.22
CA GLY A 280 10.27 -7.57 15.92
C GLY A 280 10.56 -7.50 14.42
N VAL A 281 10.17 -8.53 13.67
CA VAL A 281 10.25 -8.55 12.20
C VAL A 281 9.46 -7.39 11.62
N GLY A 282 8.20 -7.22 12.04
CA GLY A 282 7.34 -6.10 11.61
C GLY A 282 7.96 -4.73 11.89
N TYR A 283 8.57 -4.54 13.06
CA TYR A 283 9.23 -3.31 13.45
C TYR A 283 10.42 -2.97 12.56
N ILE A 284 11.25 -3.97 12.20
CA ILE A 284 12.42 -3.80 11.34
C ILE A 284 11.99 -3.40 9.92
N VAL A 285 11.08 -4.16 9.31
CA VAL A 285 10.65 -3.91 7.92
C VAL A 285 9.85 -2.61 7.75
N SER A 286 9.23 -2.12 8.83
CA SER A 286 8.40 -0.91 8.78
C SER A 286 9.15 0.39 8.53
N ALA A 287 10.49 0.39 8.59
CA ALA A 287 11.31 1.60 8.47
C ALA A 287 11.21 2.27 7.09
N GLN A 288 11.17 1.48 6.02
CA GLN A 288 11.27 1.97 4.64
C GLN A 288 10.16 1.40 3.75
N LEU A 289 8.92 1.64 4.16
CA LEU A 289 7.75 1.20 3.40
C LEU A 289 7.28 2.25 2.39
N PRO A 290 6.98 1.82 1.14
CA PRO A 290 6.32 2.68 0.16
C PRO A 290 4.92 3.08 0.64
N SER A 291 4.52 4.29 0.28
CA SER A 291 3.32 4.93 0.81
C SER A 291 2.74 5.99 -0.12
N ALA A 292 1.48 5.79 -0.49
CA ALA A 292 0.67 6.78 -1.19
C ALA A 292 0.52 8.13 -0.44
N ARG A 293 0.70 8.17 0.89
CA ARG A 293 0.61 9.41 1.68
C ARG A 293 1.77 10.39 1.42
N ARG A 294 2.86 9.95 0.78
CA ARG A 294 3.98 10.85 0.41
C ARG A 294 3.70 11.63 -0.89
N CYS A 295 2.63 11.29 -1.59
CA CYS A 295 2.21 11.99 -2.79
C CYS A 295 1.07 12.96 -2.49
N LEU A 296 1.05 14.08 -3.19
CA LEU A 296 -0.14 14.90 -3.34
C LEU A 296 -1.08 14.20 -4.32
N ARG A 297 -2.39 14.20 -4.04
CA ARG A 297 -3.42 13.56 -4.87
C ARG A 297 -4.55 14.50 -5.31
N VAL A 298 -4.34 15.79 -5.09
CA VAL A 298 -5.21 16.89 -5.50
C VAL A 298 -4.30 17.93 -6.12
N ASP A 299 -4.65 18.44 -7.30
CA ASP A 299 -3.87 19.48 -7.96
C ASP A 299 -3.88 20.75 -7.10
N PRO A 300 -2.72 21.30 -6.69
CA PRO A 300 -2.66 22.54 -5.92
C PRO A 300 -3.40 23.70 -6.60
N ARG A 301 -3.40 23.76 -7.94
CA ARG A 301 -4.07 24.84 -8.70
C ARG A 301 -5.59 24.79 -8.62
N GLU A 302 -6.16 23.62 -8.34
CA GLU A 302 -7.60 23.48 -8.11
C GLU A 302 -8.01 23.97 -6.71
N LYS A 303 -7.07 24.06 -5.75
CA LYS A 303 -7.35 24.62 -4.42
C LYS A 303 -7.40 26.15 -4.43
N ASP A 304 -6.56 26.79 -5.22
CA ASP A 304 -6.45 28.25 -5.27
C ASP A 304 -7.55 28.91 -6.10
N GLY A 305 -8.22 28.16 -6.99
CA GLY A 305 -9.34 28.65 -7.83
C GLY A 305 -10.72 28.63 -7.15
N ASN A 306 -10.79 28.30 -5.87
CA ASN A 306 -12.03 28.19 -5.10
C ASN A 306 -12.05 29.12 -3.87
N GLY A 307 -11.17 30.12 -3.85
CA GLY A 307 -11.09 31.21 -2.87
C GLY A 307 -11.67 32.51 -3.41
#